data_AF-A0A511H842-F1
#
_entry.id   AF-A0A511H842-F1
#
_cell.length_a   1.000
_cell.length_b   1.000
_cell.length_c   1.000
_cell.angle_alpha   90.00
_cell.angle_beta   90.00
_cell.angle_gamma   90.00
#
_symmetry.space_group_name_H-M   'P 1'
#
loop_
_entity.id
_entity.type
_entity.pdbx_description
1 polymer ?
#
loop_
_entity_poly.entity_id
_entity_poly.type
_entity_poly.pdbx_seq_one_letter_code
_entity_poly.pdbx_strand_id
1 'polypeptide(L)' 'MSGGGGSFDFDDDEKESARGGGKAHKDFDCPSCNANNPVDDALAQGDEVRCNYCGSEFKVSVNSEGRVKFKEI' A
#
# COMPACT_ATOMS: atom_id res chain seq x y z
N MET A 1 -16.48 43.76 28.22
CA MET A 1 -16.91 43.60 26.81
C MET A 1 -15.86 42.72 26.16
N SER A 2 -16.11 41.41 26.13
CA SER A 2 -16.46 40.66 24.91
C SER A 2 -15.23 40.49 24.00
N GLY A 3 -14.70 39.31 23.67
CA GLY A 3 -15.16 37.92 23.77
C GLY A 3 -14.41 37.10 22.69
N GLY A 4 -14.33 35.78 22.89
CA GLY A 4 -14.08 34.71 21.88
C GLY A 4 -12.78 34.79 21.05
N GLY A 5 -11.98 33.74 20.86
CA GLY A 5 -12.33 32.33 20.66
C GLY A 5 -11.93 31.94 19.23
N GLY A 6 -11.16 30.86 19.08
CA GLY A 6 -10.81 30.30 17.78
C GLY A 6 -9.51 29.50 17.77
N SER A 7 -9.51 28.32 18.41
CA SER A 7 -8.60 27.25 18.00
C SER A 7 -9.07 26.76 16.64
N PHE A 8 -8.22 26.89 15.63
CA PHE A 8 -8.47 26.29 14.32
C PHE A 8 -7.75 24.95 14.30
N ASP A 9 -8.39 23.96 14.89
CA ASP A 9 -8.12 22.55 14.64
C ASP A 9 -8.61 22.27 13.21
N PHE A 10 -7.70 22.31 12.24
CA PHE A 10 -7.94 21.81 10.89
C PHE A 10 -7.94 20.27 10.93
N ASP A 11 -9.06 19.74 11.41
CA ASP A 11 -9.52 18.37 11.17
C ASP A 11 -10.00 18.31 9.71
N ASP A 12 -9.06 18.05 8.79
CA ASP A 12 -9.36 17.79 7.39
C ASP A 12 -9.59 16.27 7.22
N ASP A 13 -10.82 15.87 7.54
CA ASP A 13 -11.44 14.59 7.21
C ASP A 13 -11.59 14.48 5.68
N GLU A 14 -10.50 14.17 4.96
CA GLU A 14 -10.61 13.65 3.60
C GLU A 14 -11.02 12.18 3.65
N LYS A 15 -12.33 11.99 3.74
CA LYS A 15 -13.00 10.69 3.74
C LYS A 15 -13.13 10.14 2.32
N GLU A 16 -12.19 9.29 1.88
CA GLU A 16 -12.49 8.34 0.80
C GLU A 16 -11.77 6.98 0.97
N SER A 17 -12.48 6.04 1.58
CA SER A 17 -12.59 4.65 1.12
C SER A 17 -11.33 3.80 0.93
N ALA A 18 -10.75 3.28 2.03
CA ALA A 18 -10.43 1.84 2.13
C ALA A 18 -10.03 1.45 3.56
N ARG A 19 -10.55 0.32 4.00
CA ARG A 19 -10.29 -0.29 5.29
C ARG A 19 -8.82 -0.73 5.35
N GLY A 20 -8.05 -0.14 6.26
CA GLY A 20 -6.69 -0.61 6.61
C GLY A 20 -5.64 0.47 6.39
N GLY A 21 -5.33 1.23 7.46
CA GLY A 21 -4.23 2.19 7.51
C GLY A 21 -2.85 1.52 7.50
N GLY A 22 -2.51 0.85 6.40
CA GLY A 22 -1.15 0.49 6.03
C GLY A 22 -0.76 1.33 4.83
N LYS A 23 0.47 1.87 4.81
CA LYS A 23 1.00 2.57 3.64
C LYS A 23 0.76 1.70 2.40
N ALA A 24 0.04 2.23 1.41
CA ALA A 24 -0.13 1.55 0.13
C ALA A 24 1.23 1.04 -0.35
N HIS A 25 1.40 -0.27 -0.43
CA HIS A 25 2.62 -0.86 -0.98
C HIS A 25 2.59 -0.62 -2.48
N LYS A 26 3.21 0.49 -2.91
CA LYS A 26 3.31 0.91 -4.32
C LYS A 26 4.60 0.41 -4.98
N ASP A 27 5.29 -0.50 -4.31
CA ASP A 27 6.50 -1.13 -4.78
C ASP A 27 6.64 -2.51 -4.14
N PHE A 28 7.31 -3.42 -4.84
CA PHE A 28 7.74 -4.69 -4.27
C PHE A 28 9.15 -5.05 -4.73
N ASP A 29 9.92 -5.67 -3.83
CA ASP A 29 11.18 -6.30 -4.19
C ASP A 29 10.94 -7.72 -4.69
N CYS A 30 11.38 -8.00 -5.91
CA CYS A 30 11.26 -9.32 -6.51
C CYS A 30 12.13 -10.34 -5.74
N PRO A 31 11.56 -11.42 -5.18
CA PRO A 31 12.34 -12.40 -4.43
C PRO A 31 13.26 -13.27 -5.30
N SER A 32 13.08 -13.28 -6.63
CA SER A 32 13.91 -14.07 -7.55
C SER A 32 15.15 -13.33 -8.05
N CYS A 33 15.09 -12.00 -8.21
CA CYS A 33 16.21 -11.20 -8.73
C CYS A 33 16.58 -9.99 -7.85
N ASN A 34 15.88 -9.77 -6.75
CA ASN A 34 16.03 -8.64 -5.83
C ASN A 34 15.88 -7.26 -6.49
N ALA A 35 15.24 -7.19 -7.66
CA ALA A 35 14.92 -5.93 -8.30
C ALA A 35 13.70 -5.27 -7.63
N ASN A 36 13.80 -3.97 -7.39
CA ASN A 36 12.67 -3.17 -6.92
C ASN A 36 11.73 -2.88 -8.08
N ASN A 37 10.47 -3.29 -7.96
CA ASN A 37 9.43 -3.12 -8.96
C ASN A 37 8.40 -2.11 -8.44
N PRO A 38 8.44 -0.85 -8.92
CA PRO A 38 7.37 0.11 -8.65
C PRO A 38 6.09 -0.34 -9.37
N VAL A 39 4.96 -0.19 -8.69
CA VAL A 39 3.62 -0.49 -9.20
C VAL A 39 2.73 0.74 -9.07
N ASP A 40 1.87 0.97 -10.06
CA ASP A 40 0.97 2.12 -10.07
C ASP A 40 -0.14 1.99 -9.01
N ASP A 41 -0.65 0.78 -8.85
CA ASP A 41 -1.69 0.42 -7.88
C ASP A 41 -1.12 -0.15 -6.59
N ALA A 42 -1.82 0.10 -5.48
CA ALA A 42 -1.47 -0.45 -4.19
C ALA A 42 -1.69 -1.97 -4.19
N LEU A 43 -0.66 -2.73 -3.81
CA LEU A 43 -0.74 -4.18 -3.77
C LEU A 43 -1.85 -4.66 -2.81
N ALA A 44 -2.82 -5.38 -3.34
CA ALA A 44 -3.92 -5.95 -2.59
C ALA A 44 -3.76 -7.46 -2.37
N GLN A 45 -4.55 -8.00 -1.43
CA GLN A 45 -4.58 -9.43 -1.19
C GLN A 45 -5.12 -10.17 -2.42
N GLY A 46 -4.32 -11.09 -2.96
CA GLY A 46 -4.69 -11.92 -4.09
C GLY A 46 -4.29 -11.36 -5.45
N ASP A 47 -3.69 -10.17 -5.49
CA ASP A 47 -3.15 -9.59 -6.72
C ASP A 47 -2.03 -10.46 -7.31
N GLU A 48 -1.87 -10.36 -8.62
CA GLU A 48 -0.81 -11.02 -9.36
C GLU A 48 0.09 -9.94 -9.94
N VAL A 49 1.35 -9.93 -9.51
CA VAL A 49 2.36 -8.98 -9.98
C VAL A 49 3.43 -9.70 -10.74
N ARG A 50 3.95 -9.03 -11.76
CA ARG A 50 5.04 -9.53 -12.58
C ARG A 50 6.26 -8.64 -12.41
N CYS A 51 7.41 -9.26 -12.23
CA CYS A 51 8.68 -8.55 -12.22
C CYS A 51 9.02 -8.07 -13.64
N ASN A 52 9.18 -6.77 -13.81
CA ASN A 52 9.53 -6.16 -15.10
C ASN A 52 11.00 -6.37 -15.50
N TYR A 53 11.82 -6.90 -14.59
CA TYR A 53 13.26 -7.14 -14.81
C TYR A 53 13.56 -8.58 -15.19
N CYS A 54 13.15 -9.56 -14.37
CA CYS A 54 13.40 -10.99 -14.63
C CYS A 54 12.21 -11.70 -15.31
N GLY A 55 11.03 -11.09 -15.29
CA GLY A 55 9.81 -11.67 -15.87
C GLY A 55 9.06 -12.66 -14.97
N SER A 56 9.55 -12.97 -13.77
CA SER A 56 8.88 -13.85 -12.80
C SER A 56 7.54 -13.27 -12.35
N GLU A 57 6.56 -14.15 -12.14
CA GLU A 57 5.20 -13.80 -11.73
C GLU A 57 4.97 -14.24 -10.28
N PHE A 58 4.33 -13.39 -9.50
CA PHE A 58 4.12 -13.61 -8.07
C PHE A 58 2.69 -13.27 -7.68
N LYS A 59 2.12 -14.12 -6.84
CA LYS A 59 0.86 -13.85 -6.17
C LYS A 59 1.10 -13.13 -4.85
N VAL A 60 0.49 -11.97 -4.72
CA VAL A 60 0.47 -11.13 -3.52
C VAL A 60 -0.48 -11.75 -2.50
N SER A 61 0.03 -11.96 -1.29
CA SER A 61 -0.73 -12.45 -0.16
C SER A 61 -0.50 -11.54 1.04
N VAL A 62 -1.48 -10.68 1.34
CA VAL A 62 -1.47 -9.85 2.55
C VAL A 62 -2.05 -10.67 3.69
N ASN A 63 -1.32 -10.79 4.80
CA ASN A 63 -1.82 -11.46 6.00
C ASN A 63 -2.57 -10.48 6.92
N SER A 64 -3.26 -11.01 7.94
CA SER A 64 -4.02 -10.23 8.92
C SER A 64 -3.17 -9.28 9.77
N GLU A 65 -1.85 -9.45 9.75
CA GLU A 65 -0.86 -8.61 10.44
C GLU A 65 -0.33 -7.48 9.54
N GLY A 66 -0.82 -7.37 8.30
CA GLY A 66 -0.38 -6.36 7.32
C GLY A 66 0.96 -6.69 6.65
N ARG A 67 1.48 -7.92 6.78
CA ARG A 67 2.67 -8.37 6.06
C ARG A 67 2.28 -8.87 4.68
N VAL A 68 2.89 -8.26 3.66
CA VAL A 68 2.78 -8.70 2.28
C VAL A 68 3.77 -9.85 2.05
N LYS A 69 3.29 -10.95 1.48
CA LYS A 69 4.11 -12.07 0.99
C LYS A 69 3.92 -12.22 -0.52
N PHE A 70 5.00 -12.54 -1.20
CA PHE A 70 5.00 -12.83 -2.64
C PHE A 70 5.28 -14.32 -2.82
N LYS A 71 4.40 -15.01 -3.53
CA LYS A 71 4.56 -16.43 -3.86
C LYS A 71 4.66 -16.59 -5.37
N GLU A 72 5.78 -17.15 -5.85
CA GLU A 72 5.98 -17.40 -7.28
C GLU A 72 4.91 -18.39 -7.81
N ILE A 73 4.41 -18.11 -9.01
CA ILE A 73 3.36 -18.89 -9.71
C ILE A 73 3.88 -19.53 -10.99
#